data_AF-A0A0F4TGV8-F1
#
_entry.id   AF-A0A0F4TGV8-F1
#
_cell.length_a   1.000
_cell.length_b   1.000
_cell.length_c   1.000
_cell.angle_alpha   90.00
_cell.angle_beta   90.00
_cell.angle_gamma   90.00
#
_symmetry.space_group_name_H-M   'P 1'
#
loop_
_entity.id
_entity.type
_entity.pdbx_description
1 polymer ?
#
loop_
_entity_poly.entity_id
_entity_poly.type
_entity_poly.pdbx_seq_one_letter_code
_entity_poly.pdbx_strand_id
1 'polypeptide(L)'
;MSQPIKTGAYLQKIKTPEDVQVVIKLIRADEYPNKTMEQFADVLASAPSVTLHIKNDSKTSKFDFDPWSDINVTPDNSIDEKDIAALTQLALAFYHQQVIAPEGIAYLYCLPAELRVDVEVFDIDEEDHQLYSLGVYETKSADSGSPFEGHERNPETGQVFDYGAELNGLLKAFIKLKL
;
A
#
# COMPACT_ATOMS: atom_id res chain seq x y z
N MET A 1 17.77 -15.69 3.20
CA MET A 1 17.93 -14.69 4.27
C MET A 1 16.70 -13.83 4.25
N SER A 2 15.89 -13.84 5.31
CA SER A 2 14.62 -13.12 5.39
C SER A 2 14.88 -11.61 5.44
N GLN A 3 14.17 -10.85 4.61
CA GLN A 3 14.33 -9.38 4.57
C GLN A 3 13.62 -8.73 5.75
N PRO A 4 14.21 -7.68 6.36
CA PRO A 4 13.52 -6.91 7.40
C PRO A 4 12.32 -6.16 6.82
N ILE A 5 11.32 -5.90 7.68
CA ILE A 5 10.20 -5.03 7.32
C ILE A 5 10.68 -3.61 7.07
N LYS A 6 10.09 -2.96 6.05
CA LYS A 6 10.40 -1.59 5.65
C LYS A 6 9.31 -0.65 6.16
N THR A 7 9.55 0.65 6.10
CA THR A 7 8.47 1.62 6.31
C THR A 7 7.69 1.77 5.01
N GLY A 8 6.35 1.70 5.09
CA GLY A 8 5.52 1.64 3.90
C GLY A 8 4.02 1.68 4.16
N ALA A 9 3.24 1.52 3.09
CA ALA A 9 1.79 1.46 3.13
C ALA A 9 1.30 0.13 2.53
N TYR A 10 0.55 -0.63 3.31
CA TYR A 10 -0.20 -1.78 2.86
C TYR A 10 -1.57 -1.32 2.35
N LEU A 11 -1.98 -1.82 1.19
CA LEU A 11 -3.22 -1.51 0.51
C LEU A 11 -3.91 -2.81 0.10
N GLN A 12 -5.20 -2.92 0.43
CA GLN A 12 -6.02 -4.05 0.03
C GLN A 12 -7.36 -3.55 -0.49
N LYS A 13 -7.78 -4.09 -1.64
CA LYS A 13 -9.09 -3.81 -2.23
C LYS A 13 -10.03 -4.96 -1.90
N ILE A 14 -11.19 -4.63 -1.33
CA ILE A 14 -12.23 -5.60 -0.99
C ILE A 14 -13.47 -5.21 -1.77
N LYS A 15 -13.89 -6.07 -2.70
CA LYS A 15 -15.08 -5.84 -3.52
C LYS A 15 -16.24 -6.67 -3.00
N THR A 16 -17.31 -5.98 -2.59
CA THR A 16 -18.59 -6.60 -2.28
C THR A 16 -19.61 -6.27 -3.39
N PRO A 17 -20.78 -6.93 -3.43
CA PRO A 17 -21.83 -6.59 -4.38
C PRO A 17 -22.34 -5.14 -4.26
N GLU A 18 -22.23 -4.54 -3.07
CA GLU A 18 -22.83 -3.23 -2.75
C GLU A 18 -21.82 -2.08 -2.66
N ASP A 19 -20.56 -2.39 -2.34
CA ASP A 19 -19.53 -1.41 -1.99
C ASP A 19 -18.13 -1.93 -2.39
N VAL A 20 -17.22 -1.00 -2.70
CA VAL A 20 -15.79 -1.32 -2.81
C VAL A 20 -15.05 -0.61 -1.68
N GLN A 21 -14.26 -1.37 -0.95
CA GLN A 21 -13.46 -0.88 0.16
C GLN A 21 -11.99 -0.90 -0.21
N VAL A 22 -11.26 0.12 0.21
CA VAL A 22 -9.80 0.13 0.18
C VAL A 22 -9.31 0.26 1.62
N VAL A 23 -8.71 -0.80 2.13
CA VAL A 23 -8.07 -0.85 3.45
C VAL A 23 -6.63 -0.38 3.30
N ILE A 24 -6.22 0.55 4.16
CA ILE A 24 -4.87 1.10 4.24
C ILE A 24 -4.30 0.79 5.62
N LYS A 25 -3.09 0.24 5.69
CA LYS A 25 -2.31 0.17 6.94
C LYS A 25 -0.95 0.82 6.72
N LEU A 26 -0.60 1.78 7.57
CA LEU A 26 0.71 2.42 7.55
C LEU A 26 1.64 1.62 8.45
N ILE A 27 2.75 1.13 7.91
CA ILE A 27 3.72 0.30 8.62
C ILE A 27 4.99 1.12 8.81
N ARG A 28 5.43 1.28 10.06
CA ARG A 28 6.71 1.92 10.38
C ARG A 28 7.70 0.89 10.91
N ALA A 29 8.85 0.76 10.26
CA ALA A 29 9.81 -0.31 10.58
C ALA A 29 10.37 -0.23 12.02
N ASP A 30 10.43 0.95 12.61
CA ASP A 30 10.86 1.20 13.98
C ASP A 30 9.87 0.71 15.04
N GLU A 31 8.58 0.62 14.71
CA GLU A 31 7.54 0.04 15.58
C GLU A 31 7.62 -1.50 15.63
N TYR A 32 8.31 -2.13 14.67
CA TYR A 32 8.43 -3.59 14.55
C TYR A 32 9.90 -4.05 14.46
N PRO A 33 10.75 -3.74 15.46
CA PRO A 33 12.15 -4.10 15.42
C PRO A 33 12.33 -5.62 15.37
N ASN A 34 13.19 -6.10 14.48
CA ASN A 34 13.52 -7.52 14.25
C ASN A 34 12.42 -8.37 13.58
N LYS A 35 11.31 -7.78 13.14
CA LYS A 35 10.33 -8.49 12.31
C LYS A 35 10.78 -8.54 10.85
N THR A 36 10.55 -9.68 10.22
CA THR A 36 10.92 -9.94 8.82
C THR A 36 9.66 -10.04 7.93
N MET A 37 9.84 -10.02 6.62
CA MET A 37 8.75 -10.25 5.65
C MET A 37 8.00 -11.58 5.88
N GLU A 38 8.67 -12.61 6.40
CA GLU A 38 8.02 -13.89 6.77
C GLU A 38 7.03 -13.74 7.93
N GLN A 39 7.20 -12.71 8.76
CA GLN A 39 6.31 -12.39 9.89
C GLN A 39 5.40 -11.21 9.56
N PHE A 40 5.24 -10.86 8.29
CA PHE A 40 4.51 -9.66 7.90
C PHE A 40 3.01 -9.78 8.20
N ALA A 41 2.43 -10.98 8.10
CA ALA A 41 1.04 -11.23 8.47
C ALA A 41 0.74 -10.85 9.93
N ASP A 42 1.61 -11.21 10.88
CA ASP A 42 1.49 -10.81 12.29
C ASP A 42 1.53 -9.29 12.45
N VAL A 43 2.40 -8.62 11.70
CA VAL A 43 2.53 -7.16 11.72
C VAL A 43 1.25 -6.52 11.19
N LEU A 44 0.71 -7.00 10.07
CA LEU A 44 -0.56 -6.51 9.55
C LEU A 44 -1.71 -6.75 10.52
N ALA A 45 -1.76 -7.88 11.22
CA ALA A 45 -2.81 -8.18 12.17
C ALA A 45 -2.86 -7.20 13.36
N SER A 46 -1.71 -6.63 13.72
CA SER A 46 -1.58 -5.65 14.80
C SER A 46 -1.55 -4.18 14.33
N ALA A 47 -1.28 -3.95 13.05
CA ALA A 47 -1.16 -2.60 12.51
C ALA A 47 -2.52 -1.91 12.39
N PRO A 48 -2.61 -0.62 12.77
CA PRO A 48 -3.82 0.16 12.68
C PRO A 48 -4.27 0.31 11.22
N SER A 49 -5.59 0.34 11.01
CA SER A 49 -6.17 0.38 9.67
C SER A 49 -7.13 1.54 9.45
N VAL A 50 -7.14 2.02 8.21
CA VAL A 50 -8.05 3.05 7.71
C VAL A 50 -8.75 2.49 6.49
N THR A 51 -10.08 2.54 6.47
CA THR A 51 -10.88 1.99 5.38
C THR A 51 -11.60 3.09 4.64
N LEU A 52 -11.36 3.18 3.32
CA LEU A 52 -12.15 4.02 2.43
C LEU A 52 -13.28 3.20 1.82
N HIS A 53 -14.52 3.61 2.08
CA HIS A 53 -15.72 3.07 1.44
C HIS A 53 -16.03 3.85 0.17
N ILE A 54 -16.14 3.15 -0.96
CA ILE A 54 -16.43 3.69 -2.28
C ILE A 54 -17.73 3.06 -2.78
N LYS A 55 -18.82 3.82 -2.66
CA LYS A 55 -20.13 3.39 -3.16
C LYS A 55 -20.17 3.41 -4.69
N ASN A 56 -20.91 2.46 -5.27
CA ASN A 56 -21.05 2.27 -6.72
C ASN A 56 -21.52 3.51 -7.51
N ASP A 57 -22.09 4.52 -6.86
CA ASP A 57 -22.49 5.78 -7.51
C ASP A 57 -21.31 6.77 -7.74
N SER A 58 -20.07 6.35 -7.44
CA SER A 58 -18.78 7.03 -7.75
C SER A 58 -18.60 8.47 -7.24
N LYS A 59 -19.59 9.04 -6.52
CA LYS A 59 -19.59 10.43 -6.05
C LYS A 59 -19.44 10.62 -4.55
N THR A 60 -19.51 9.54 -3.76
CA THR A 60 -19.40 9.63 -2.30
C THR A 60 -18.40 8.60 -1.80
N SER A 61 -17.28 9.08 -1.28
CA SER A 61 -16.31 8.30 -0.52
C SER A 61 -16.39 8.69 0.96
N LYS A 62 -16.33 7.70 1.86
CA LYS A 62 -16.32 7.92 3.32
C LYS A 62 -15.19 7.12 3.94
N PHE A 63 -14.44 7.75 4.86
CA PHE A 63 -13.47 7.06 5.68
C PHE A 63 -14.12 6.54 6.96
N ASP A 64 -13.84 5.28 7.27
CA ASP A 64 -14.04 4.69 8.58
C ASP A 64 -12.65 4.37 9.16
N PHE A 65 -12.39 4.86 10.36
CA PHE A 65 -11.13 4.67 11.08
C PHE A 65 -11.32 3.59 12.14
N ASP A 66 -10.34 2.69 12.28
CA ASP A 66 -10.33 1.76 13.41
C ASP A 66 -10.16 2.54 14.72
N PRO A 67 -11.04 2.39 15.73
CA PRO A 67 -10.97 3.12 16.99
C PRO A 67 -9.67 2.91 17.79
N TRP A 68 -8.80 1.97 17.40
CA TRP A 68 -7.52 1.67 18.05
C TRP A 68 -6.29 2.20 17.28
N SER A 69 -6.49 3.09 16.30
CA SER A 69 -5.41 3.54 15.42
C SER A 69 -4.51 4.63 16.02
N ASP A 70 -3.24 4.28 16.32
CA ASP A 70 -2.14 5.19 16.70
C ASP A 70 -1.65 6.05 15.51
N ILE A 71 -2.58 6.61 14.72
CA ILE A 71 -2.25 7.62 13.72
C ILE A 71 -2.07 8.93 14.46
N ASN A 72 -0.84 9.20 14.94
CA ASN A 72 -0.38 10.46 15.57
C ASN A 72 -1.49 11.48 15.77
N VAL A 73 -2.40 11.16 16.68
CA VAL A 73 -3.62 11.91 16.80
C VAL A 73 -3.20 13.15 17.56
N THR A 74 -3.40 14.33 16.97
CA THR A 74 -3.13 15.55 17.74
C THR A 74 -3.98 15.50 19.02
N PRO A 75 -3.58 16.17 20.13
CA PRO A 75 -4.21 15.99 21.43
C PRO A 75 -5.73 16.28 21.50
N ASP A 76 -6.33 16.80 20.43
CA ASP A 76 -7.76 17.03 20.24
C ASP A 76 -8.50 15.91 19.48
N ASN A 77 -7.83 14.78 19.23
CA ASN A 77 -8.33 13.64 18.49
C ASN A 77 -8.54 13.89 16.98
N SER A 78 -7.93 14.95 16.41
CA SER A 78 -7.98 15.23 14.97
C SER A 78 -6.74 14.69 14.24
N ILE A 79 -7.01 13.89 13.21
CA ILE A 79 -6.09 13.66 12.09
C ILE A 79 -6.03 14.98 11.31
N ASP A 80 -4.85 15.51 10.97
CA ASP A 80 -4.77 16.72 10.13
C ASP A 80 -5.52 16.46 8.81
N GLU A 81 -6.35 17.39 8.36
CA GLU A 81 -7.10 17.29 7.10
C GLU A 81 -6.18 16.93 5.92
N LYS A 82 -4.90 17.32 5.99
CA LYS A 82 -3.87 16.96 5.01
C LYS A 82 -3.56 15.47 4.97
N ASP A 83 -3.50 14.80 6.12
CA ASP A 83 -3.25 13.36 6.20
C ASP A 83 -4.46 12.57 5.69
N ILE A 84 -5.67 13.01 6.04
CA ILE A 84 -6.91 12.45 5.47
C ILE A 84 -6.91 12.63 3.95
N ALA A 85 -6.60 13.82 3.44
CA ALA A 85 -6.57 14.08 2.01
C ALA A 85 -5.51 13.22 1.28
N ALA A 86 -4.34 13.01 1.88
CA ALA A 86 -3.28 12.18 1.31
C ALA A 86 -3.68 10.69 1.29
N LEU A 87 -4.25 10.17 2.37
CA LEU A 87 -4.79 8.81 2.44
C LEU A 87 -5.96 8.60 1.46
N THR A 88 -6.84 9.59 1.33
CA THR A 88 -7.91 9.61 0.31
C THR A 88 -7.33 9.47 -1.09
N GLN A 89 -6.33 10.29 -1.41
CA GLN A 89 -5.68 10.25 -2.72
C GLN A 89 -5.01 8.90 -2.98
N LEU A 90 -4.34 8.33 -1.98
CA LEU A 90 -3.70 7.02 -2.09
C LEU A 90 -4.72 5.92 -2.38
N ALA A 91 -5.79 5.84 -1.58
CA ALA A 91 -6.82 4.82 -1.78
C ALA A 91 -7.53 4.95 -3.12
N LEU A 92 -7.87 6.18 -3.56
CA LEU A 92 -8.47 6.40 -4.87
C LEU A 92 -7.51 6.03 -6.01
N ALA A 93 -6.22 6.37 -5.89
CA ALA A 93 -5.23 5.98 -6.89
C ALA A 93 -5.08 4.45 -7.00
N PHE A 94 -5.10 3.75 -5.86
CA PHE A 94 -5.10 2.29 -5.82
C PHE A 94 -6.40 1.67 -6.35
N TYR A 95 -7.54 2.32 -6.12
CA TYR A 95 -8.82 1.88 -6.65
C TYR A 95 -8.89 1.95 -8.18
N HIS A 96 -8.30 3.01 -8.77
CA HIS A 96 -8.36 3.33 -10.20
C HIS A 96 -7.26 2.71 -11.06
N GLN A 97 -6.13 2.28 -10.48
CA GLN A 97 -5.08 1.60 -11.22
C GLN A 97 -5.56 0.23 -11.75
N GLN A 98 -4.90 -0.30 -12.79
CA GLN A 98 -5.31 -1.53 -13.50
C GLN A 98 -4.22 -2.61 -13.55
N VAL A 99 -3.02 -2.33 -13.02
CA VAL A 99 -1.86 -3.22 -13.04
C VAL A 99 -1.97 -4.31 -11.97
N ILE A 100 -2.25 -3.90 -10.74
CA ILE A 100 -2.41 -4.79 -9.60
C ILE A 100 -3.84 -5.32 -9.63
N ALA A 101 -3.99 -6.65 -9.58
CA ALA A 101 -5.27 -7.34 -9.70
C ALA A 101 -6.33 -6.82 -8.70
N PRO A 102 -7.63 -6.99 -8.98
CA PRO A 102 -8.71 -6.47 -8.13
C PRO A 102 -8.76 -7.06 -6.70
N GLU A 103 -8.37 -8.32 -6.57
CA GLU A 103 -8.10 -9.05 -5.33
C GLU A 103 -6.69 -8.78 -4.77
N GLY A 104 -5.89 -8.02 -5.52
CA GLY A 104 -4.50 -7.77 -5.24
C GLY A 104 -4.30 -6.98 -3.96
N ILE A 105 -3.35 -7.48 -3.19
CA ILE A 105 -2.80 -6.84 -2.00
C ILE A 105 -1.47 -6.21 -2.41
N ALA A 106 -1.24 -4.96 -2.03
CA ALA A 106 -0.03 -4.24 -2.38
C ALA A 106 0.63 -3.64 -1.14
N TYR A 107 1.94 -3.78 -1.05
CA TYR A 107 2.76 -3.13 -0.05
C TYR A 107 3.78 -2.22 -0.72
N LEU A 108 3.63 -0.92 -0.50
CA LEU A 108 4.47 0.12 -1.08
C LEU A 108 5.49 0.55 -0.06
N TYR A 109 6.77 0.53 -0.41
CA TYR A 109 7.84 0.98 0.48
C TYR A 109 8.94 1.72 -0.26
N CYS A 110 9.49 2.75 0.40
CA CYS A 110 10.62 3.51 -0.11
C CYS A 110 11.93 2.76 0.09
N LEU A 111 12.81 2.80 -0.90
CA LEU A 111 14.20 2.38 -0.74
C LEU A 111 15.09 3.60 -0.38
N PRO A 112 16.07 3.44 0.52
CA PRO A 112 16.81 4.57 1.10
C PRO A 112 17.77 5.30 0.16
N ALA A 113 18.08 4.76 -1.03
CA ALA A 113 19.18 5.27 -1.86
C ALA A 113 18.75 6.24 -2.98
N GLU A 114 17.50 6.17 -3.44
CA GLU A 114 16.94 6.97 -4.54
C GLU A 114 15.42 6.99 -4.31
N LEU A 115 14.67 8.00 -4.77
CA LEU A 115 13.19 8.03 -4.69
C LEU A 115 12.57 6.89 -5.54
N ARG A 116 12.76 5.67 -5.08
CA ARG A 116 12.30 4.39 -5.60
C ARG A 116 11.29 3.86 -4.62
N VAL A 117 10.15 3.49 -5.16
CA VAL A 117 9.04 2.90 -4.42
C VAL A 117 8.81 1.53 -5.02
N ASP A 118 9.18 0.48 -4.31
CA ASP A 118 8.81 -0.84 -4.78
C ASP A 118 7.38 -1.12 -4.33
N VAL A 119 6.62 -1.80 -5.20
CA VAL A 119 5.29 -2.31 -4.86
C VAL A 119 5.37 -3.82 -4.86
N GLU A 120 5.30 -4.42 -3.68
CA GLU A 120 5.24 -5.87 -3.53
C GLU A 120 3.79 -6.32 -3.47
N VAL A 121 3.44 -7.29 -4.31
CA VAL A 121 2.08 -7.83 -4.36
C VAL A 121 2.03 -9.18 -3.69
N PHE A 122 0.99 -9.37 -2.89
CA PHE A 122 0.78 -10.58 -2.10
C PHE A 122 -0.51 -11.29 -2.48
N ASP A 123 -0.52 -12.59 -2.26
CA ASP A 123 -1.70 -13.41 -2.08
C ASP A 123 -1.85 -13.79 -0.60
N ILE A 124 -3.09 -13.99 -0.14
CA ILE A 124 -3.36 -14.57 1.18
C ILE A 124 -3.84 -16.00 0.95
N ASP A 125 -3.11 -16.95 1.51
CA ASP A 125 -3.60 -18.32 1.59
C ASP A 125 -4.61 -18.40 2.75
N GLU A 126 -5.85 -18.77 2.43
CA GLU A 126 -6.94 -18.85 3.41
C GLU A 126 -6.77 -19.99 4.42
N GLU A 127 -5.98 -21.03 4.08
CA GLU A 127 -5.79 -22.20 4.93
C GLU A 127 -4.77 -21.91 6.04
N ASP A 128 -3.64 -21.28 5.71
CA ASP A 128 -2.56 -21.01 6.67
C ASP A 128 -2.46 -19.54 7.12
N HIS A 129 -3.26 -18.65 6.53
CA HIS A 129 -3.30 -17.21 6.79
C HIS A 129 -1.94 -16.51 6.56
N GLN A 130 -1.10 -17.07 5.68
CA GLN A 130 0.18 -16.49 5.30
C GLN A 130 0.07 -15.61 4.06
N LEU A 131 1.01 -14.66 3.96
CA LEU A 131 1.16 -13.80 2.80
C LEU A 131 2.25 -14.36 1.89
N TYR A 132 1.89 -14.65 0.65
CA TYR A 132 2.81 -15.14 -0.35
C TYR A 132 3.09 -14.02 -1.36
N SER A 133 4.37 -13.63 -1.48
CA SER A 133 4.79 -12.63 -2.45
C SER A 133 4.63 -13.19 -3.88
N LEU A 134 3.75 -12.56 -4.66
CA LEU A 134 3.49 -12.90 -6.06
C LEU A 134 4.46 -12.20 -7.01
N GLY A 135 5.07 -11.10 -6.58
CA GLY A 135 6.00 -10.33 -7.38
C GLY A 135 6.27 -8.94 -6.83
N VAL A 136 7.30 -8.30 -7.38
CA VAL A 136 7.68 -6.94 -7.05
C VAL A 136 7.68 -6.09 -8.31
N TYR A 137 6.92 -5.00 -8.28
CA TYR A 137 6.99 -3.92 -9.23
C TYR A 137 8.10 -2.96 -8.77
N GLU A 138 9.26 -3.08 -9.40
CA GLU A 138 10.37 -2.18 -9.14
C GLU A 138 10.11 -0.85 -9.88
N THR A 139 10.15 0.27 -9.17
CA THR A 139 9.94 1.59 -9.78
C THR A 139 11.17 2.45 -9.65
N LYS A 140 11.35 3.32 -10.64
CA LYS A 140 12.36 4.36 -10.61
C LYS A 140 11.75 5.68 -11.05
N SER A 141 12.17 6.75 -10.39
CA SER A 141 11.91 8.09 -10.87
C SER A 141 13.24 8.78 -11.17
N ALA A 142 13.38 9.27 -12.40
CA ALA A 142 14.56 10.03 -12.81
C ALA A 142 14.62 11.41 -12.14
N ASP A 143 13.47 12.03 -11.86
CA ASP A 143 13.36 13.41 -11.35
C ASP A 143 12.50 13.48 -10.08
N SER A 144 13.03 13.02 -8.96
CA SER A 144 12.44 13.22 -7.62
C SER A 144 10.93 12.91 -7.49
N GLY A 145 10.41 11.93 -8.22
CA GLY A 145 9.01 11.53 -8.21
C GLY A 145 8.17 11.99 -9.42
N SER A 146 8.77 12.39 -10.54
CA SER A 146 8.02 12.66 -11.78
C SER A 146 8.80 12.42 -13.08
N PRO A 147 8.41 11.49 -13.97
CA PRO A 147 7.47 10.37 -13.80
C PRO A 147 8.14 9.19 -13.07
N PHE A 148 7.31 8.30 -12.53
CA PHE A 148 7.73 6.93 -12.22
C PHE A 148 7.51 6.06 -13.46
N GLU A 149 8.53 5.29 -13.79
CA GLU A 149 8.46 4.16 -14.70
C GLU A 149 8.86 2.92 -13.91
N GLY A 150 8.34 1.77 -14.30
CA GLY A 150 8.74 0.56 -13.64
C GLY A 150 8.50 -0.69 -14.44
N HIS A 151 9.07 -1.74 -13.88
CA HIS A 151 9.07 -3.06 -14.44
C HIS A 151 8.68 -4.05 -13.36
N GLU A 152 7.89 -5.04 -13.73
CA GLU A 152 7.55 -6.18 -12.89
C GLU A 152 8.62 -7.23 -13.08
N ARG A 153 9.15 -7.77 -11.97
CA ARG A 153 9.98 -8.97 -12.03
C ARG A 153 9.17 -10.16 -11.54
N ASN A 154 8.98 -11.15 -12.41
CA ASN A 154 8.40 -12.42 -12.02
C ASN A 154 9.35 -13.12 -11.02
N PRO A 155 8.87 -13.49 -9.81
CA PRO A 155 9.73 -13.99 -8.74
C PRO A 155 10.26 -15.41 -9.01
N GLU A 156 9.54 -16.21 -9.80
CA GLU A 156 9.90 -17.61 -10.08
C GLU A 156 10.87 -17.73 -11.27
N THR A 157 10.64 -16.94 -12.31
CA THR A 157 11.37 -17.02 -13.58
C THR A 157 12.43 -15.93 -13.73
N GLY A 158 12.35 -14.86 -12.95
CA GLY A 158 13.19 -13.67 -13.07
C GLY A 158 12.91 -12.83 -14.32
N GLN A 159 11.88 -13.17 -15.11
CA GLN A 159 11.51 -12.42 -16.31
C GLN A 159 11.01 -11.03 -15.93
N VAL A 160 11.39 -10.04 -16.73
CA VAL A 160 11.07 -8.63 -16.50
C VAL A 160 10.04 -8.16 -17.54
N PHE A 161 8.97 -7.53 -17.08
CA PHE A 161 7.90 -6.98 -17.90
C PHE A 161 7.72 -5.49 -17.63
N ASP A 162 7.78 -4.67 -18.68
CA ASP A 162 7.54 -3.23 -18.55
C ASP A 162 6.03 -2.94 -18.51
N TYR A 163 5.56 -2.33 -17.41
CA TYR A 163 4.19 -1.83 -17.29
C TYR A 163 4.11 -0.31 -17.51
N GLY A 164 5.24 0.33 -17.85
CA GLY A 164 5.31 1.74 -18.19
C GLY A 164 4.96 2.65 -17.00
N ALA A 165 3.96 3.52 -17.18
CA ALA A 165 3.61 4.59 -16.25
C ALA A 165 2.25 4.37 -15.54
N GLU A 166 1.66 3.18 -15.62
CA GLU A 166 0.31 2.93 -15.11
C GLU A 166 0.20 3.06 -13.58
N LEU A 167 1.26 2.76 -12.84
CA LEU A 167 1.31 2.97 -11.39
C LEU A 167 1.71 4.39 -10.98
N ASN A 168 2.04 5.28 -11.92
CA ASN A 168 2.58 6.62 -11.62
C ASN A 168 1.66 7.45 -10.71
N GLY A 169 0.33 7.34 -10.89
CA GLY A 169 -0.64 7.99 -10.01
C GLY A 169 -0.59 7.48 -8.57
N LEU A 170 -0.50 6.16 -8.40
CA LEU A 170 -0.39 5.49 -7.10
C LEU A 170 0.91 5.89 -6.38
N LEU A 171 2.04 5.82 -7.09
CA LEU A 171 3.36 6.11 -6.54
C LEU A 171 3.49 7.58 -6.13
N LYS A 172 2.94 8.51 -6.94
CA LYS A 172 2.86 9.93 -6.58
C LYS A 172 1.97 10.19 -5.38
N ALA A 173 0.89 9.43 -5.19
CA ALA A 173 0.06 9.56 -4.00
C ALA A 173 0.80 9.04 -2.76
N PHE A 174 1.51 7.92 -2.88
CA PHE A 174 2.27 7.31 -1.78
C PHE A 174 3.39 8.23 -1.26
N ILE A 175 4.24 8.79 -2.12
CA ILE A 175 5.35 9.65 -1.68
C ILE A 175 4.90 10.92 -0.95
N LYS A 176 3.64 11.37 -1.13
CA LYS A 176 3.09 12.53 -0.41
C LYS A 176 2.88 12.25 1.08
N LEU A 177 2.75 10.98 1.47
CA LEU A 177 2.59 10.60 2.87
C LEU A 177 3.86 10.85 3.70
N LYS A 178 5.04 10.92 3.07
CA LYS A 178 6.33 11.18 3.73
C LYS A 178 6.54 10.30 4.98
N LEU A 179 6.26 9.00 4.82
CA LEU A 179 6.44 7.98 5.84
C LEU A 179 7.92 7.80 6.22
#